data_AF-A0AAD5UQS2-F1
#
_entry.id   AF-A0AAD5UQS2-F1
#
_cell.length_a   1.000
_cell.length_b   1.000
_cell.length_c   1.000
_cell.angle_alpha   90.00
_cell.angle_beta   90.00
_cell.angle_gamma   90.00
#
_symmetry.space_group_name_H-M   'P 1'
#
loop_
_entity.id
_entity.type
_entity.pdbx_description
1 polymer ?
#
loop_
_entity_poly.entity_id
_entity_poly.type
_entity_poly.pdbx_seq_one_letter_code
_entity_poly.pdbx_strand_id
1 'polypeptide(L)'
;MYSHCCTTENLARSLWPSTLPSLCSEDRPLAEMPERVVVPMSYGDVLDWAGVARNPAGETTLTRYVLSHARSGSNGPTATQEIILHLQGFVQKVNLHPLGDWNPSASWAKQTMTLIHCGNKAPFQAQVQALSNLLNVVGDSFQGGEIVHLPKIGLEGIKLERPVFTRGRKGGDTTSVLTDMDDLSGKAKAMEPLCHMIIKKGDFVNVAVAMQIDVKPPLAHPRIRVNLVMKEIVLLESKSLIFTQNRIRKEGDGKGAGTESGKSGDVLMGA
;
A
#
# COMPACT_ATOMS: atom_id res chain seq x y z
N MET A 1 -10.92 1.52 9.89
CA MET A 1 -10.53 0.16 10.30
C MET A 1 -9.62 -0.36 9.22
N TYR A 2 -8.51 -0.95 9.62
CA TYR A 2 -7.54 -1.47 8.67
C TYR A 2 -7.72 -2.98 8.51
N SER A 3 -7.44 -3.48 7.33
CA SER A 3 -7.51 -4.89 6.97
C SER A 3 -6.14 -5.38 6.49
N HIS A 4 -5.84 -6.64 6.76
CA HIS A 4 -4.55 -7.27 6.49
C HIS A 4 -4.69 -8.38 5.47
N CYS A 5 -3.75 -8.44 4.53
CA CYS A 5 -3.59 -9.59 3.65
C CYS A 5 -3.05 -10.78 4.45
N CYS A 6 -3.47 -12.00 4.10
CA CYS A 6 -2.99 -13.22 4.72
C CYS A 6 -2.55 -14.24 3.67
N THR A 7 -2.02 -15.37 4.13
CA THR A 7 -1.97 -16.64 3.41
C THR A 7 -2.95 -17.60 4.07
N THR A 8 -2.91 -18.88 3.70
CA THR A 8 -3.73 -19.92 4.34
C THR A 8 -3.52 -20.01 5.85
N GLU A 9 -2.30 -19.72 6.32
CA GLU A 9 -1.90 -19.99 7.71
C GLU A 9 -1.42 -18.74 8.47
N ASN A 10 -0.96 -17.71 7.75
CA ASN A 10 -0.24 -16.59 8.37
C ASN A 10 -0.71 -15.25 7.82
N LEU A 11 -0.54 -14.19 8.60
CA LEU A 11 -0.68 -12.83 8.07
C LEU A 11 0.49 -12.53 7.14
N ALA A 12 0.23 -11.86 6.01
CA ALA A 12 1.28 -11.53 5.04
C ALA A 12 2.40 -10.70 5.68
N ARG A 13 2.06 -9.86 6.67
CA ARG A 13 3.06 -9.09 7.41
C ARG A 13 4.04 -9.95 8.22
N SER A 14 3.59 -11.08 8.73
CA SER A 14 4.38 -12.01 9.54
C SER A 14 5.32 -12.88 8.70
N LEU A 15 5.16 -12.86 7.37
CA LEU A 15 6.00 -13.57 6.42
C LEU A 15 7.19 -12.75 5.91
N TRP A 16 7.29 -11.47 6.28
CA TRP A 16 8.52 -10.71 6.07
C TRP A 16 9.62 -11.22 7.01
N PRO A 17 10.90 -11.09 6.63
CA PRO A 17 12.01 -11.45 7.51
C PRO A 17 11.86 -10.74 8.86
N SER A 18 12.04 -11.49 9.96
CA SER A 18 11.94 -10.96 11.33
C SER A 18 12.98 -9.88 11.66
N THR A 19 13.98 -9.71 10.80
CA THR A 19 14.94 -8.60 10.89
C THR A 19 14.33 -7.26 10.51
N LEU A 20 13.24 -7.25 9.74
CA LEU A 20 12.53 -6.04 9.36
C LEU A 20 11.53 -5.65 10.47
N PRO A 21 11.42 -4.37 10.80
CA PRO A 21 10.47 -3.90 11.79
C PRO A 21 9.02 -4.11 11.31
N SER A 22 8.18 -4.56 12.25
CA SER A 22 6.73 -4.65 12.09
C SER A 22 6.06 -3.39 12.64
N LEU A 23 4.83 -3.12 12.23
CA LEU A 23 3.99 -2.13 12.90
C LEU A 23 3.69 -2.61 14.32
N CYS A 24 4.35 -2.02 15.32
CA CYS A 24 4.34 -2.46 16.73
C CYS A 24 2.94 -2.61 17.36
N SER A 25 1.92 -1.97 16.80
CA SER A 25 0.55 -2.04 17.34
C SER A 25 -0.21 -3.31 16.97
N GLU A 26 0.37 -4.20 16.16
CA GLU A 26 -0.38 -5.30 15.54
C GLU A 26 0.29 -6.68 15.63
N ASP A 27 1.06 -6.99 16.66
CA ASP A 27 1.66 -8.34 16.79
C ASP A 27 0.66 -9.46 17.19
N ARG A 28 -0.65 -9.20 17.07
CA ARG A 28 -1.67 -10.21 17.31
C ARG A 28 -1.60 -11.31 16.23
N PRO A 29 -1.65 -12.59 16.62
CA PRO A 29 -1.68 -13.70 15.69
C PRO A 29 -2.99 -13.72 14.90
N LEU A 30 -2.98 -14.42 13.75
CA LEU A 30 -4.15 -14.53 12.86
C LEU A 30 -5.41 -15.01 13.60
N ALA A 31 -5.27 -15.96 14.52
CA ALA A 31 -6.39 -16.54 15.29
C ALA A 31 -7.09 -15.56 16.24
N GLU A 32 -6.43 -14.46 16.61
CA GLU A 32 -6.99 -13.43 17.50
C GLU A 32 -7.59 -12.24 16.73
N MET A 33 -7.42 -12.20 15.41
CA MET A 33 -7.93 -11.10 14.61
C MET A 33 -9.43 -11.24 14.34
N PRO A 34 -10.21 -10.15 14.47
CA PRO A 34 -11.58 -10.15 13.98
C PRO A 34 -11.61 -10.50 12.49
N GLU A 35 -12.54 -11.34 12.07
CA GLU A 35 -12.69 -11.80 10.68
C GLU A 35 -12.73 -10.63 9.68
N ARG A 36 -13.45 -9.55 10.01
CA ARG A 36 -13.52 -8.33 9.18
C ARG A 36 -12.16 -7.62 8.95
N VAL A 37 -11.17 -7.88 9.79
CA VAL A 37 -9.82 -7.28 9.68
C VAL A 37 -8.90 -8.15 8.81
N VAL A 38 -9.29 -9.38 8.47
CA VAL A 38 -8.49 -10.28 7.63
C VAL A 38 -9.11 -10.34 6.23
N VAL A 39 -8.32 -10.04 5.20
CA VAL A 39 -8.80 -10.16 3.80
C VAL A 39 -8.79 -11.63 3.40
N PRO A 40 -9.93 -12.21 2.97
CA PRO A 40 -9.96 -13.61 2.56
C PRO A 40 -9.11 -13.88 1.31
N MET A 41 -8.59 -15.11 1.21
CA MET A 41 -7.70 -15.53 0.12
C MET A 41 -8.43 -16.04 -1.12
N SER A 42 -9.60 -16.65 -0.92
CA SER A 42 -10.42 -17.16 -2.01
C SER A 42 -11.30 -16.04 -2.55
N TYR A 43 -11.59 -16.06 -3.85
CA TYR A 43 -12.45 -15.06 -4.45
C TYR A 43 -13.89 -15.11 -3.90
N GLY A 44 -14.41 -16.32 -3.67
CA GLY A 44 -15.76 -16.53 -3.12
C GLY A 44 -15.92 -15.88 -1.75
N ASP A 45 -14.97 -16.11 -0.84
CA ASP A 45 -15.03 -15.51 0.50
C ASP A 45 -14.88 -13.97 0.44
N VAL A 46 -14.12 -13.44 -0.53
CA VAL A 46 -14.00 -11.98 -0.72
C VAL A 46 -15.32 -11.36 -1.16
N LEU A 47 -16.16 -12.06 -1.94
CA LEU A 47 -17.50 -11.60 -2.31
C LEU A 47 -18.42 -11.47 -1.09
N ASP A 48 -18.32 -12.41 -0.15
CA ASP A 48 -19.09 -12.37 1.10
C ASP A 48 -18.53 -11.36 2.11
N TRP A 49 -17.24 -11.01 1.98
CA TRP A 49 -16.54 -10.11 2.90
C TRP A 49 -16.57 -8.63 2.47
N ALA A 50 -16.53 -8.34 1.17
CA ALA A 50 -16.49 -6.99 0.62
C ALA A 50 -17.57 -6.75 -0.44
N GLY A 51 -18.08 -5.52 -0.48
CA GLY A 51 -18.96 -5.04 -1.53
C GLY A 51 -18.63 -3.60 -1.93
N VAL A 52 -19.14 -3.18 -3.08
CA VAL A 52 -19.00 -1.81 -3.55
C VAL A 52 -20.21 -0.99 -3.11
N ALA A 53 -19.96 0.07 -2.34
CA ALA A 53 -21.00 0.98 -1.85
C ALA A 53 -20.82 2.38 -2.41
N ARG A 54 -21.94 3.08 -2.62
CA ARG A 54 -21.90 4.50 -2.98
C ARG A 54 -21.32 5.29 -1.80
N ASN A 55 -20.36 6.18 -2.07
CA ASN A 55 -19.79 7.04 -1.06
C ASN A 55 -20.77 8.19 -0.75
N PRO A 56 -21.37 8.26 0.45
CA PRO A 56 -22.34 9.29 0.78
C PRO A 56 -21.69 10.69 0.92
N ALA A 57 -20.39 10.75 1.21
CA ALA A 57 -19.65 12.01 1.38
C ALA A 57 -19.30 12.70 0.04
N GLY A 58 -19.62 12.07 -1.10
CA GLY A 58 -19.28 12.58 -2.42
C GLY A 58 -20.45 13.23 -3.14
N GLU A 59 -20.68 14.53 -2.93
CA GLU A 59 -21.56 15.33 -3.81
C GLU A 59 -20.92 15.66 -5.18
N THR A 60 -20.01 14.84 -5.69
CA THR A 60 -19.34 15.14 -6.96
C THR A 60 -20.25 14.85 -8.15
N THR A 61 -20.00 15.53 -9.29
CA THR A 61 -20.62 15.20 -10.58
C THR A 61 -20.32 13.77 -11.05
N LEU A 62 -19.27 13.17 -10.48
CA LEU A 62 -18.96 11.75 -10.60
C LEU A 62 -19.56 11.00 -9.42
N THR A 63 -20.28 9.92 -9.69
CA THR A 63 -20.70 9.01 -8.62
C THR A 63 -19.46 8.27 -8.12
N ARG A 64 -19.03 8.60 -6.90
CA ARG A 64 -17.90 7.92 -6.25
C ARG A 64 -18.43 6.74 -5.46
N TYR A 65 -17.75 5.62 -5.63
CA TYR A 65 -17.95 4.41 -4.86
C TYR A 65 -16.69 4.11 -4.06
N VAL A 66 -16.88 3.37 -2.98
CA VAL A 66 -15.81 2.85 -2.11
C VAL A 66 -16.02 1.36 -1.95
N LEU A 67 -14.91 0.65 -1.73
CA LEU A 67 -14.98 -0.71 -1.26
C LEU A 67 -15.30 -0.69 0.24
N SER A 68 -16.31 -1.43 0.65
CA SER A 68 -16.78 -1.49 2.03
C SER A 68 -17.03 -2.93 2.45
N HIS A 69 -16.99 -3.21 3.76
CA HIS A 69 -17.40 -4.52 4.25
C HIS A 69 -18.83 -4.84 3.84
N ALA A 70 -19.06 -6.08 3.39
CA ALA A 70 -20.39 -6.54 3.06
C ALA A 70 -21.30 -6.48 4.30
N ARG A 71 -22.59 -6.19 4.09
CA ARG A 71 -23.55 -6.09 5.19
C ARG A 71 -23.86 -7.48 5.74
N SER A 72 -23.33 -7.79 6.92
CA SER A 72 -23.75 -8.96 7.68
C SER A 72 -25.15 -8.70 8.26
N GLY A 73 -26.19 -9.13 7.54
CA GLY A 73 -27.55 -9.50 7.98
C GLY A 73 -28.39 -8.58 8.89
N SER A 74 -27.87 -7.44 9.35
CA SER A 74 -28.57 -6.55 10.27
C SER A 74 -29.44 -5.58 9.48
N ASN A 75 -30.75 -5.63 9.71
CA ASN A 75 -31.77 -4.78 9.06
C ASN A 75 -31.68 -3.28 9.42
N GLY A 76 -30.55 -2.81 9.94
CA GLY A 76 -30.30 -1.41 10.27
C GLY A 76 -29.57 -0.67 9.14
N PRO A 77 -29.67 0.68 9.09
CA PRO A 77 -28.80 1.50 8.26
C PRO A 77 -27.37 1.46 8.83
N THR A 78 -26.68 0.35 8.63
CA THR A 78 -25.28 0.22 9.03
C THR A 78 -24.46 1.16 8.18
N ALA A 79 -23.74 2.07 8.83
CA ALA A 79 -22.82 3.00 8.19
C ALA A 79 -21.84 2.19 7.32
N THR A 80 -21.72 2.56 6.04
CA THR A 80 -20.78 1.94 5.11
C THR A 80 -19.37 2.22 5.59
N GLN A 81 -18.66 1.19 6.03
CA GLN A 81 -17.28 1.30 6.49
C GLN A 81 -16.32 1.03 5.32
N GLU A 82 -15.57 2.06 4.89
CA GLU A 82 -14.52 1.94 3.87
C GLU A 82 -13.45 0.93 4.33
N ILE A 83 -13.09 0.01 3.44
CA ILE A 83 -11.98 -0.93 3.64
C ILE A 83 -10.67 -0.20 3.37
N ILE A 84 -9.76 -0.23 4.34
CA ILE A 84 -8.41 0.30 4.22
C ILE A 84 -7.43 -0.87 4.38
N LEU A 85 -6.61 -1.12 3.37
CA LEU A 85 -5.63 -2.21 3.35
C LEU A 85 -4.27 -1.71 3.80
N HIS A 86 -3.55 -2.50 4.59
CA HIS A 86 -2.13 -2.28 4.82
C HIS A 86 -1.28 -3.07 3.82
N LEU A 87 -0.47 -2.35 3.06
CA LEU A 87 0.49 -2.91 2.13
C LEU A 87 1.91 -2.65 2.61
N GLN A 88 2.74 -3.69 2.65
CA GLN A 88 4.15 -3.60 3.00
C GLN A 88 5.02 -3.93 1.80
N GLY A 89 6.12 -3.22 1.66
CA GLY A 89 7.11 -3.49 0.63
C GLY A 89 8.24 -2.48 0.60
N PHE A 90 9.18 -2.73 -0.31
CA PHE A 90 10.31 -1.83 -0.52
C PHE A 90 9.97 -0.80 -1.60
N VAL A 91 10.36 0.45 -1.37
CA VAL A 91 10.10 1.54 -2.29
C VAL A 91 11.00 1.43 -3.53
N GLN A 92 10.45 1.17 -4.70
CA GLN A 92 11.20 1.18 -5.96
C GLN A 92 11.29 2.59 -6.56
N LYS A 93 10.16 3.29 -6.57
CA LYS A 93 9.99 4.65 -7.11
C LYS A 93 9.06 5.43 -6.17
N VAL A 94 9.34 6.70 -5.99
CA VAL A 94 8.57 7.56 -5.10
C VAL A 94 8.58 9.00 -5.61
N ASN A 95 7.41 9.59 -5.64
CA ASN A 95 7.19 11.03 -5.77
C ASN A 95 6.12 11.41 -4.73
N LEU A 96 6.58 11.78 -3.54
CA LEU A 96 5.75 12.30 -2.46
C LEU A 96 6.02 13.78 -2.23
N HIS A 97 6.53 14.49 -3.25
CA HIS A 97 6.60 15.94 -3.16
C HIS A 97 5.21 16.47 -2.82
N PRO A 98 5.10 17.57 -2.05
CA PRO A 98 3.82 18.12 -1.72
C PRO A 98 2.95 18.25 -2.98
N LEU A 99 3.53 18.82 -4.05
CA LEU A 99 2.83 19.10 -5.31
C LEU A 99 2.75 17.87 -6.23
N GLY A 100 3.24 16.70 -5.78
CA GLY A 100 3.35 15.50 -6.59
C GLY A 100 4.17 15.76 -7.86
N ASP A 101 3.62 15.37 -9.01
CA ASP A 101 4.18 15.61 -10.34
C ASP A 101 3.60 16.86 -11.03
N TRP A 102 3.11 17.83 -10.25
CA TRP A 102 2.51 19.05 -10.81
C TRP A 102 3.45 19.76 -11.76
N ASN A 103 2.88 20.16 -12.89
CA ASN A 103 3.45 21.13 -13.80
C ASN A 103 2.31 22.02 -14.33
N PRO A 104 2.59 23.21 -14.87
CA PRO A 104 1.56 24.15 -15.34
C PRO A 104 0.58 23.55 -16.37
N SER A 105 0.98 22.51 -17.10
CA SER A 105 0.17 21.83 -18.10
C SER A 105 -0.62 20.63 -17.55
N ALA A 106 -0.34 20.19 -16.32
CA ALA A 106 -0.96 19.03 -15.69
C ALA A 106 -2.10 19.46 -14.76
N SER A 107 -3.32 19.37 -15.27
CA SER A 107 -4.55 19.61 -14.49
C SER A 107 -4.81 18.54 -13.42
N TRP A 108 -3.96 17.51 -13.32
CA TRP A 108 -4.09 16.39 -12.40
C TRP A 108 -2.72 15.99 -11.85
N ALA A 109 -2.22 16.74 -10.87
CA ALA A 109 -1.01 16.33 -10.17
C ALA A 109 -1.29 15.16 -9.22
N LYS A 110 -0.34 14.24 -9.16
CA LYS A 110 -0.38 13.02 -8.36
C LYS A 110 0.92 12.83 -7.59
N GLN A 111 0.76 12.41 -6.34
CA GLN A 111 1.80 11.71 -5.62
C GLN A 111 1.79 10.25 -6.06
N THR A 112 2.98 9.65 -6.22
CA THR A 112 3.10 8.27 -6.68
C THR A 112 4.11 7.51 -5.83
N MET A 113 3.84 6.22 -5.64
CA MET A 113 4.76 5.27 -5.01
C MET A 113 4.67 3.93 -5.75
N THR A 114 5.79 3.21 -5.84
CA THR A 114 5.80 1.84 -6.33
C THR A 114 6.49 0.96 -5.31
N LEU A 115 5.77 -0.03 -4.80
CA LEU A 115 6.27 -1.04 -3.86
C LEU A 115 6.75 -2.28 -4.62
N ILE A 116 7.82 -2.91 -4.16
CA ILE A 116 8.38 -4.17 -4.68
C ILE A 116 8.77 -5.12 -3.55
N HIS A 117 8.99 -6.40 -3.89
CA HIS A 117 9.25 -7.46 -2.91
C HIS A 117 10.74 -7.59 -2.47
N CYS A 118 11.70 -7.10 -3.25
CA CYS A 118 13.16 -7.21 -3.00
C CYS A 118 13.62 -8.61 -2.54
N GLY A 119 13.20 -9.66 -3.23
CA GLY A 119 13.51 -11.07 -2.90
C GLY A 119 12.47 -11.77 -2.02
N ASN A 120 11.67 -11.04 -1.24
CA ASN A 120 10.65 -11.61 -0.34
C ASN A 120 9.30 -11.82 -1.05
N LYS A 121 9.26 -12.79 -1.98
CA LYS A 121 8.11 -12.98 -2.87
C LYS A 121 6.82 -13.38 -2.14
N ALA A 122 6.90 -14.29 -1.17
CA ALA A 122 5.71 -14.84 -0.49
C ALA A 122 4.81 -13.79 0.18
N PRO A 123 5.29 -12.92 1.10
CA PRO A 123 4.46 -11.87 1.71
C PRO A 123 3.91 -10.88 0.67
N PHE A 124 4.68 -10.60 -0.39
CA PHE A 124 4.26 -9.67 -1.43
C PHE A 124 3.20 -10.27 -2.36
N GLN A 125 3.33 -11.55 -2.71
CA GLN A 125 2.37 -12.27 -3.53
C GLN A 125 1.01 -12.37 -2.86
N ALA A 126 0.96 -12.60 -1.54
CA ALA A 126 -0.27 -12.58 -0.76
C ALA A 126 -1.02 -11.24 -0.89
N GLN A 127 -0.29 -10.12 -0.85
CA GLN A 127 -0.86 -8.79 -1.04
C GLN A 127 -1.36 -8.57 -2.47
N VAL A 128 -0.59 -9.00 -3.48
CA VAL A 128 -0.99 -8.93 -4.89
C VAL A 128 -2.27 -9.75 -5.13
N GLN A 129 -2.35 -10.96 -4.57
CA GLN A 129 -3.53 -11.83 -4.68
C GLN A 129 -4.76 -11.19 -4.03
N ALA A 130 -4.62 -10.67 -2.81
CA ALA A 130 -5.70 -9.96 -2.13
C ALA A 130 -6.21 -8.76 -2.95
N LEU A 131 -5.30 -7.93 -3.49
CA LEU A 131 -5.67 -6.81 -4.35
C LEU A 131 -6.37 -7.28 -5.63
N SER A 132 -5.89 -8.34 -6.28
CA SER A 132 -6.52 -8.90 -7.48
C SER A 132 -7.95 -9.36 -7.20
N ASN A 133 -8.19 -10.08 -6.10
CA ASN A 133 -9.53 -10.53 -5.73
C ASN A 133 -10.48 -9.35 -5.49
N LEU A 134 -10.01 -8.32 -4.77
CA LEU A 134 -10.82 -7.12 -4.51
C LEU A 134 -11.11 -6.33 -5.79
N LEU A 135 -10.16 -6.27 -6.74
CA LEU A 135 -10.41 -5.67 -8.05
C LEU A 135 -11.43 -6.46 -8.87
N ASN A 136 -11.43 -7.79 -8.77
CA ASN A 136 -12.44 -8.63 -9.40
C ASN A 136 -13.84 -8.37 -8.82
N VAL A 137 -13.96 -8.20 -7.49
CA VAL A 137 -15.22 -7.81 -6.84
C VAL A 137 -15.73 -6.47 -7.39
N VAL A 138 -14.82 -5.50 -7.59
CA VAL A 138 -15.19 -4.22 -8.21
C VAL A 138 -15.68 -4.43 -9.64
N GLY A 139 -14.99 -5.24 -10.44
CA GLY A 139 -15.41 -5.56 -11.81
C GLY A 139 -16.81 -6.18 -11.86
N ASP A 140 -17.06 -7.19 -11.05
CA ASP A 140 -18.33 -7.92 -11.01
C ASP A 140 -19.49 -7.06 -10.47
N SER A 141 -19.19 -6.06 -9.63
CA SER A 141 -20.18 -5.11 -9.11
C SER A 141 -20.77 -4.17 -10.17
N PHE A 142 -20.10 -4.01 -11.32
CA PHE A 142 -20.54 -3.13 -12.40
C PHE A 142 -20.70 -3.89 -13.73
N GLN A 143 -21.56 -4.91 -13.72
CA GLN A 143 -21.89 -5.69 -14.92
C GLN A 143 -22.25 -4.80 -16.11
N GLY A 144 -21.63 -5.06 -17.27
CA GLY A 144 -21.80 -4.26 -18.50
C GLY A 144 -21.00 -2.95 -18.56
N GLY A 145 -20.25 -2.62 -17.52
CA GLY A 145 -19.33 -1.48 -17.51
C GLY A 145 -17.99 -1.77 -18.17
N GLU A 146 -17.37 -0.72 -18.70
CA GLU A 146 -16.00 -0.76 -19.22
C GLU A 146 -15.04 -0.31 -18.12
N ILE A 147 -14.14 -1.18 -17.68
CA ILE A 147 -13.05 -0.79 -16.78
C ILE A 147 -11.96 -0.09 -17.58
N VAL A 148 -11.98 1.24 -17.58
CA VAL A 148 -11.04 2.07 -18.35
C VAL A 148 -9.69 2.24 -17.69
N HIS A 149 -9.62 1.99 -16.37
CA HIS A 149 -8.39 2.14 -15.62
C HIS A 149 -8.37 1.20 -14.42
N LEU A 150 -7.37 0.34 -14.40
CA LEU A 150 -7.01 -0.51 -13.27
C LEU A 150 -5.62 -0.12 -12.77
N PRO A 151 -5.39 -0.17 -11.45
CA PRO A 151 -4.05 -0.02 -10.91
C PRO A 151 -3.15 -1.14 -11.44
N LYS A 152 -1.89 -0.79 -11.74
CA LYS A 152 -0.89 -1.80 -12.12
C LYS A 152 -0.45 -2.54 -10.85
N ILE A 153 -0.93 -3.77 -10.71
CA ILE A 153 -0.55 -4.69 -9.63
C ILE A 153 0.07 -5.95 -10.25
N GLY A 154 1.11 -6.46 -9.61
CA GLY A 154 1.79 -7.67 -10.03
C GLY A 154 3.04 -7.91 -9.19
N LEU A 155 3.73 -9.03 -9.44
CA LEU A 155 4.96 -9.36 -8.73
C LEU A 155 6.09 -8.35 -9.00
N GLU A 156 6.06 -7.70 -10.17
CA GLU A 156 7.01 -6.62 -10.52
C GLU A 156 6.80 -5.35 -9.70
N GLY A 157 5.63 -5.19 -9.09
CA GLY A 157 5.35 -4.12 -8.15
C GLY A 157 3.89 -3.72 -8.06
N ILE A 158 3.57 -2.98 -7.00
CA ILE A 158 2.25 -2.38 -6.76
C ILE A 158 2.41 -0.87 -6.90
N LYS A 159 1.74 -0.29 -7.90
CA LYS A 159 1.74 1.17 -8.10
C LYS A 159 0.60 1.81 -7.31
N LEU A 160 0.95 2.77 -6.46
CA LEU A 160 0.04 3.54 -5.63
C LEU A 160 0.04 5.01 -6.10
N GLU A 161 -1.13 5.63 -6.11
CA GLU A 161 -1.28 7.02 -6.56
C GLU A 161 -2.25 7.78 -5.65
N ARG A 162 -1.92 9.03 -5.33
CA ARG A 162 -2.82 9.93 -4.58
C ARG A 162 -2.95 11.24 -5.36
N PRO A 163 -4.17 11.72 -5.68
CA PRO A 163 -4.33 13.04 -6.25
C PRO A 163 -3.90 14.11 -5.25
N VAL A 164 -3.13 15.09 -5.70
CA VAL A 164 -2.68 16.22 -4.87
C VAL A 164 -3.77 17.27 -4.77
N PHE A 165 -4.48 17.50 -5.88
CA PHE A 165 -5.54 18.49 -5.95
C PHE A 165 -6.91 17.84 -6.01
N THR A 166 -7.83 18.36 -5.21
CA THR A 166 -9.26 18.16 -5.41
C THR A 166 -9.78 19.28 -6.29
N ARG A 167 -10.50 18.93 -7.36
CA ARG A 167 -11.08 19.93 -8.26
C ARG A 167 -12.14 20.74 -7.49
N GLY A 168 -11.89 22.04 -7.31
CA GLY A 168 -12.89 22.97 -6.76
C GLY A 168 -14.15 23.02 -7.63
N ARG A 169 -15.32 23.18 -7.01
CA ARG A 169 -16.59 23.34 -7.73
C ARG A 169 -16.83 24.81 -8.05
N LYS A 170 -17.49 25.07 -9.18
CA LYS A 170 -18.00 26.40 -9.52
C LYS A 170 -19.16 26.71 -8.57
N GLY A 171 -18.96 27.62 -7.61
CA GLY A 171 -19.98 28.04 -6.63
C GLY A 171 -19.99 27.30 -5.29
N GLY A 172 -19.01 26.43 -5.01
CA GLY A 172 -18.80 25.89 -3.66
C GLY A 172 -17.96 26.84 -2.82
N ASP A 173 -18.19 26.87 -1.51
CA ASP A 173 -17.34 27.61 -0.59
C ASP A 173 -15.90 27.07 -0.68
N THR A 174 -14.98 27.94 -1.06
CA THR A 174 -13.58 27.61 -1.37
C THR A 174 -12.68 28.08 -0.24
N THR A 175 -13.09 27.86 1.01
CA THR A 175 -12.22 28.07 2.16
C THR A 175 -11.06 27.09 2.09
N SER A 176 -9.96 27.60 1.56
CA SER A 176 -8.65 26.96 1.51
C SER A 176 -8.18 26.66 2.94
N VAL A 177 -7.68 25.45 3.21
CA VAL A 177 -7.44 24.95 4.59
C VAL A 177 -6.22 25.56 5.28
N LEU A 178 -5.27 26.20 4.58
CA LEU A 178 -4.14 26.81 5.29
C LEU A 178 -4.39 28.26 5.72
N THR A 179 -3.58 28.78 6.62
CA THR A 179 -3.66 30.17 7.07
C THR A 179 -2.70 31.06 6.28
N ASP A 180 -2.92 32.38 6.27
CA ASP A 180 -2.14 33.32 5.47
C ASP A 180 -0.69 33.47 5.98
N MET A 181 -0.41 32.97 7.20
CA MET A 181 0.94 32.94 7.79
C MET A 181 1.75 31.70 7.37
N ASP A 182 1.09 30.62 6.93
CA ASP A 182 1.73 29.37 6.50
C ASP A 182 2.27 29.44 5.06
N ASP A 183 1.92 30.52 4.35
CA ASP A 183 2.12 30.68 2.92
C ASP A 183 2.11 32.16 2.53
N LEU A 184 3.19 32.85 2.87
CA LEU A 184 3.37 34.27 2.56
C LEU A 184 3.30 34.59 1.05
N SER A 185 3.32 33.56 0.19
CA SER A 185 3.22 33.66 -1.28
C SER A 185 1.83 33.34 -1.86
N GLY A 186 0.90 32.80 -1.06
CA GLY A 186 -0.43 32.35 -1.48
C GLY A 186 -0.50 31.05 -2.32
N LYS A 187 0.58 30.26 -2.39
CA LYS A 187 0.65 28.99 -3.17
C LYS A 187 0.43 27.69 -2.39
N ALA A 188 0.83 27.64 -1.13
CA ALA A 188 0.77 26.48 -0.24
C ALA A 188 -0.58 26.28 0.48
N LYS A 189 -1.54 27.24 0.50
CA LYS A 189 -2.90 27.10 1.10
C LYS A 189 -3.79 25.92 0.63
N ALA A 190 -3.25 25.05 -0.24
CA ALA A 190 -3.84 23.80 -0.73
C ALA A 190 -3.18 22.49 -0.23
N MET A 191 -2.22 22.50 0.71
CA MET A 191 -1.32 21.35 0.92
C MET A 191 -0.91 21.07 2.36
N GLU A 192 -1.63 20.20 3.07
CA GLU A 192 -1.07 19.51 4.25
C GLU A 192 0.02 18.55 3.76
N PRO A 193 1.30 18.80 4.06
CA PRO A 193 2.32 17.88 3.61
C PRO A 193 2.44 16.75 4.65
N LEU A 194 2.57 15.51 4.18
CA LEU A 194 3.10 14.41 4.98
C LEU A 194 4.61 14.62 5.27
N CYS A 195 5.02 15.86 5.60
CA CYS A 195 6.38 16.42 5.44
C CYS A 195 7.46 15.93 6.40
N HIS A 196 7.19 15.06 7.37
CA HIS A 196 8.24 14.73 8.35
C HIS A 196 9.09 13.50 7.97
N MET A 197 8.74 12.72 6.95
CA MET A 197 9.57 11.57 6.53
C MET A 197 10.00 11.66 5.08
N ILE A 198 11.32 11.80 4.88
CA ILE A 198 11.97 11.65 3.58
C ILE A 198 12.02 10.16 3.24
N ILE A 199 10.97 9.66 2.60
CA ILE A 199 10.93 8.29 2.06
C ILE A 199 11.76 8.24 0.77
N LYS A 200 12.70 7.29 0.71
CA LYS A 200 13.65 7.12 -0.39
C LYS A 200 13.50 5.75 -1.04
N LYS A 201 14.08 5.62 -2.22
CA LYS A 201 14.19 4.33 -2.92
C LYS A 201 14.94 3.31 -2.04
N GLY A 202 14.29 2.18 -1.81
CA GLY A 202 14.73 1.01 -1.09
C GLY A 202 14.43 1.04 0.41
N ASP A 203 13.76 2.07 0.90
CA ASP A 203 13.17 2.05 2.24
C ASP A 203 12.05 1.00 2.29
N PHE A 204 11.91 0.34 3.43
CA PHE A 204 10.82 -0.57 3.73
C PHE A 204 9.71 0.22 4.42
N VAL A 205 8.52 0.17 3.84
CA VAL A 205 7.38 0.98 4.28
C VAL A 205 6.13 0.13 4.45
N ASN A 206 5.23 0.63 5.29
CA ASN A 206 3.85 0.20 5.34
C ASN A 206 2.96 1.34 4.82
N VAL A 207 2.06 1.04 3.90
CA VAL A 207 1.16 2.00 3.28
C VAL A 207 -0.27 1.58 3.54
N ALA A 208 -1.05 2.44 4.18
CA ALA A 208 -2.50 2.28 4.24
C ALA A 208 -3.10 2.77 2.92
N VAL A 209 -3.84 1.92 2.23
CA VAL A 209 -4.46 2.22 0.94
C VAL A 209 -5.95 1.96 0.97
N ALA A 210 -6.72 2.78 0.26
CA ALA A 210 -8.13 2.48 -0.02
C ALA A 210 -8.39 2.42 -1.52
N MET A 211 -9.41 1.67 -1.90
CA MET A 211 -9.88 1.64 -3.29
C MET A 211 -10.86 2.78 -3.54
N GLN A 212 -10.45 3.73 -4.38
CA GLN A 212 -11.34 4.75 -4.90
C GLN A 212 -11.87 4.33 -6.26
N ILE A 213 -13.20 4.26 -6.37
CA ILE A 213 -13.89 3.83 -7.57
C ILE A 213 -14.68 5.04 -8.11
N ASP A 214 -14.26 5.56 -9.26
CA ASP A 214 -14.95 6.65 -9.95
C ASP A 214 -15.73 6.08 -11.14
N VAL A 215 -17.05 6.30 -11.16
CA VAL A 215 -17.93 5.85 -12.24
C VAL A 215 -18.38 7.06 -13.06
N LYS A 216 -18.12 7.01 -14.37
CA LYS A 216 -18.52 8.07 -15.31
C LYS A 216 -19.77 7.66 -16.11
N PRO A 217 -20.70 8.61 -16.37
CA PRO A 217 -21.83 8.40 -17.28
C PRO A 217 -21.38 8.07 -18.72
N PRO A 218 -22.27 7.49 -19.56
CA PRO A 218 -23.66 7.14 -19.27
C PRO A 218 -23.79 5.87 -18.40
N LEU A 219 -24.85 5.79 -17.59
CA LEU A 219 -25.09 4.65 -16.70
C LEU A 219 -25.34 3.31 -17.43
N ALA A 220 -25.76 3.35 -18.70
CA ALA A 220 -25.99 2.13 -19.48
C ALA A 220 -24.69 1.38 -19.79
N HIS A 221 -23.57 2.09 -19.91
CA HIS A 221 -22.24 1.54 -20.15
C HIS A 221 -21.23 2.34 -19.31
N PRO A 222 -21.23 2.13 -17.98
CA PRO A 222 -20.46 2.96 -17.08
C PRO A 222 -18.97 2.77 -17.36
N ARG A 223 -18.23 3.88 -17.44
CA ARG A 223 -16.77 3.84 -17.54
C ARG A 223 -16.19 3.91 -16.14
N ILE A 224 -15.56 2.82 -15.71
CA ILE A 224 -15.12 2.62 -14.32
C ILE A 224 -13.62 2.86 -14.24
N ARG A 225 -13.22 3.71 -13.30
CA ARG A 225 -11.83 3.96 -12.95
C ARG A 225 -11.60 3.53 -11.51
N VAL A 226 -10.67 2.62 -11.30
CA VAL A 226 -10.27 2.18 -9.96
C VAL A 226 -8.86 2.67 -9.68
N ASN A 227 -8.65 3.28 -8.51
CA ASN A 227 -7.33 3.71 -8.05
C ASN A 227 -7.05 3.16 -6.65
N LEU A 228 -5.79 2.80 -6.38
CA LEU A 228 -5.29 2.53 -5.03
C LEU A 228 -4.76 3.84 -4.44
N VAL A 229 -5.57 4.46 -3.58
CA VAL A 229 -5.27 5.77 -2.99
C VAL A 229 -4.52 5.60 -1.69
N MET A 230 -3.32 6.16 -1.63
CA MET A 230 -2.51 6.22 -0.41
C MET A 230 -3.22 7.12 0.62
N LYS A 231 -3.52 6.58 1.80
CA LYS A 231 -4.09 7.31 2.94
C LYS A 231 -3.00 7.71 3.93
N GLU A 232 -2.15 6.75 4.27
CA GLU A 232 -1.10 6.89 5.28
C GLU A 232 0.15 6.12 4.84
N ILE A 233 1.33 6.64 5.17
CA ILE A 233 2.60 5.99 4.87
C ILE A 233 3.46 6.01 6.13
N VAL A 234 3.89 4.83 6.57
CA VAL A 234 4.75 4.62 7.72
C VAL A 234 6.08 4.05 7.23
N LEU A 235 7.17 4.74 7.52
CA LEU A 235 8.53 4.24 7.28
C LEU A 235 8.85 3.24 8.38
N LEU A 236 9.06 1.99 8.01
CA LEU A 236 9.43 0.94 8.94
C LEU A 236 10.95 0.87 9.06
N GLU A 237 11.67 0.84 7.93
CA GLU A 237 13.13 0.77 7.93
C GLU A 237 13.75 1.56 6.78
N SER A 238 14.83 2.31 7.05
CA SER A 238 15.57 3.01 6.01
C SER A 238 16.68 2.15 5.41
N LYS A 239 16.83 2.19 4.08
CA LYS A 239 17.89 1.51 3.33
C LYS A 239 19.30 1.80 3.85
N SER A 240 19.54 3.01 4.36
CA SER A 240 20.83 3.43 4.91
C SER A 240 21.33 2.51 6.02
N LEU A 241 20.42 1.89 6.77
CA LEU A 241 20.73 0.96 7.85
C LEU A 241 21.07 -0.44 7.33
N ILE A 242 20.33 -0.93 6.32
CA ILE A 242 20.51 -2.28 5.75
C ILE A 242 21.90 -2.45 5.10
N PHE A 243 22.39 -1.45 4.35
CA PHE A 243 23.73 -1.53 3.75
C PHE A 243 24.83 -1.50 4.79
N THR A 244 24.63 -0.77 5.89
CA THR A 244 25.59 -0.69 7.00
C THR A 244 25.68 -2.04 7.72
N GLN A 245 24.55 -2.68 8.02
CA GLN A 245 24.54 -3.99 8.68
C GLN A 245 25.14 -5.10 7.80
N ASN A 246 24.79 -5.13 6.50
CA ASN A 246 25.34 -6.14 5.58
C ASN A 246 26.83 -5.95 5.32
N ARG A 247 27.33 -4.70 5.36
CA ARG A 247 28.76 -4.41 5.29
C ARG A 247 29.49 -4.89 6.55
N ILE A 248 28.96 -4.61 7.74
CA ILE A 248 29.54 -5.07 9.02
C ILE A 248 29.61 -6.59 9.08
N ARG A 249 28.56 -7.30 8.63
CA ARG A 249 28.56 -8.78 8.57
C ARG A 249 29.64 -9.33 7.63
N LYS A 250 29.78 -8.77 6.42
CA LYS A 250 30.81 -9.18 5.46
C LYS A 250 32.24 -8.91 5.96
N GLU A 251 32.45 -7.83 6.72
CA GLU A 251 33.76 -7.51 7.31
C GLU A 251 34.07 -8.38 8.56
N GLY A 252 33.05 -8.86 9.27
CA GLY A 252 33.18 -9.78 10.41
C GLY A 252 33.54 -11.22 10.02
N ASP A 253 32.92 -11.76 8.96
CA ASP A 253 33.16 -13.14 8.53
C ASP A 253 34.51 -13.32 7.80
N GLY A 254 35.11 -12.23 7.31
CA GLY A 254 36.37 -12.26 6.57
C GLY A 254 37.66 -12.33 7.43
N LYS A 255 37.58 -12.17 8.76
CA LYS A 255 38.77 -12.13 9.64
C LYS A 255 39.05 -13.43 10.42
N GLY A 256 38.23 -14.47 10.26
CA GLY A 256 38.32 -15.70 11.06
C GLY A 256 39.02 -16.91 10.42
N ALA A 257 39.36 -16.89 9.13
CA ALA A 257 39.83 -18.10 8.41
C ALA A 257 41.35 -18.11 8.15
N GLY A 258 42.17 -17.90 9.18
CA GLY A 258 43.62 -17.84 9.02
C GLY A 258 44.41 -18.32 10.23
N THR A 259 44.28 -19.60 10.62
CA THR A 259 45.21 -20.39 11.49
C THR A 259 44.53 -21.75 11.74
N GLU A 260 45.08 -22.96 11.64
CA GLU A 260 46.43 -23.52 11.50
C GLU A 260 46.31 -24.85 10.74
N SER A 261 46.99 -25.00 9.60
CA SER A 261 47.27 -26.34 9.04
C SER A 261 48.53 -26.88 9.70
N GLY A 262 48.36 -27.60 10.81
CA GLY A 262 49.44 -28.34 11.46
C GLY A 262 50.01 -29.39 10.51
N LYS A 263 51.31 -29.27 10.23
CA LYS A 263 52.12 -30.27 9.52
C LYS A 263 52.11 -31.58 10.31
N SER A 264 51.48 -32.63 9.76
CA SER A 264 51.68 -34.01 10.22
C SER A 264 53.03 -34.48 9.73
N GLY A 265 53.94 -34.78 10.65
CA GLY A 265 55.29 -35.25 10.36
C GLY A 265 55.31 -36.68 9.83
N ASP A 266 56.13 -36.90 8.82
CA ASP A 266 56.60 -38.21 8.38
C ASP A 266 57.40 -38.89 9.51
N VAL A 267 57.04 -40.13 9.83
CA VAL A 267 57.91 -41.06 10.56
C VAL A 267 58.16 -42.25 9.65
N LEU A 268 59.35 -42.26 9.05
CA LEU A 268 59.99 -43.46 8.52
C LEU A 268 60.20 -44.47 9.67
N MET A 269 59.77 -45.71 9.47
CA MET A 269 60.47 -46.86 10.04
C MET A 269 60.69 -47.89 8.94
N GLY A 270 61.96 -48.13 8.64
CA GLY A 270 62.41 -49.30 7.90
C GLY A 270 62.81 -50.41 8.86
N ALA A 271 62.54 -51.65 8.45
CA ALA A 271 63.41 -52.84 8.54
C ALA A 271 62.66 -53.99 7.85
#